data_AF-V5GU87-F1
#
_entry.id   AF-V5GU87-F1
#
_cell.length_a   1.000
_cell.length_b   1.000
_cell.length_c   1.000
_cell.angle_alpha   90.00
_cell.angle_beta   90.00
_cell.angle_gamma   90.00
#
_symmetry.space_group_name_H-M   'P 1'
#
loop_
_entity.id
_entity.type
_entity.pdbx_description
1 polymer ?
#
loop_
_entity_poly.entity_id
_entity_poly.type
_entity_poly.pdbx_seq_one_letter_code
_entity_poly.pdbx_strand_id
1 'polypeptide(L)'
;MSMIKRVMVNRRPAASRVAERRLCNYMHRVCLQGRVEGYEYCTRHILEDKTAPFRQCAYTHAQSGRRCAYAAPKTDKRESLCQFHARKALQHRRSSSKKQHLVETPQKVIEALEHYCRDPQHSVDQSDTARNTVKFYDVESDDDTLADERQFAGDSDADSVDHEAEDPLRHAGAFTVEEAASITRDKLVRLQSLYLGQFRRLRHVLADRRREYMRER
;
A
#
# COMPACT_ATOMS: atom_id res chain seq x y z
N MET A 1 -7.98 -73.49 -9.28
CA MET A 1 -7.78 -72.75 -8.01
C MET A 1 -6.43 -72.05 -8.09
N SER A 2 -6.37 -70.73 -8.24
CA SER A 2 -5.12 -69.98 -8.17
C SER A 2 -5.37 -68.68 -7.39
N MET A 3 -4.77 -68.60 -6.20
CA MET A 3 -4.96 -67.51 -5.25
C MET A 3 -3.97 -66.38 -5.55
N ILE A 4 -4.48 -65.25 -6.04
CA ILE A 4 -3.68 -64.04 -6.23
C ILE A 4 -3.52 -63.35 -4.87
N LYS A 5 -2.32 -63.46 -4.29
CA LYS A 5 -1.90 -62.74 -3.07
C LYS A 5 -1.85 -61.24 -3.37
N ARG A 6 -2.79 -60.47 -2.81
CA ARG A 6 -2.76 -59.00 -2.81
C ARG A 6 -1.62 -58.52 -1.92
N VAL A 7 -0.55 -58.00 -2.51
CA VAL A 7 0.49 -57.26 -1.80
C VAL A 7 -0.11 -55.92 -1.35
N MET A 8 -0.35 -55.77 -0.06
CA MET A 8 -0.74 -54.50 0.55
C MET A 8 0.47 -53.57 0.56
N VAL A 9 0.54 -52.67 -0.41
CA VAL A 9 1.50 -51.57 -0.38
C VAL A 9 0.96 -50.55 0.62
N ASN A 10 1.50 -50.58 1.85
CA ASN A 10 1.27 -49.54 2.85
C ASN A 10 1.88 -48.22 2.36
N ARG A 11 1.11 -47.47 1.57
CA ARG A 11 1.41 -46.06 1.30
C ARG A 11 1.07 -45.29 2.59
N ARG A 12 2.11 -44.99 3.36
CA ARG A 12 2.05 -43.94 4.39
C ARG A 12 1.41 -42.70 3.74
N PRO A 13 0.38 -42.07 4.33
CA PRO A 13 -0.13 -40.82 3.79
C PRO A 13 0.99 -39.79 3.92
N ALA A 14 1.64 -39.47 2.81
CA ALA A 14 2.43 -38.27 2.70
C ALA A 14 1.49 -37.11 3.02
N ALA A 15 1.76 -36.40 4.12
CA ALA A 15 1.03 -35.19 4.47
C ALA A 15 1.05 -34.27 3.24
N SER A 16 -0.10 -34.12 2.58
CA SER A 16 -0.29 -33.17 1.50
C SER A 16 -0.18 -31.77 2.10
N ARG A 17 1.03 -31.22 2.12
CA ARG A 17 1.33 -29.83 2.45
C ARG A 17 0.85 -28.85 1.36
N VAL A 18 -0.25 -29.17 0.71
CA VAL A 18 -1.05 -28.22 -0.05
C VAL A 18 -2.27 -28.00 0.83
N ALA A 19 -2.30 -26.87 1.53
CA ALA A 19 -3.52 -26.42 2.17
C ALA A 19 -4.58 -26.32 1.07
N GLU A 20 -5.41 -27.36 0.92
CA GLU A 20 -6.63 -27.26 0.16
C GLU A 20 -7.34 -26.05 0.74
N ARG A 21 -7.34 -24.94 0.00
CA ARG A 21 -8.11 -23.75 0.32
C ARG A 21 -9.57 -24.14 0.20
N ARG A 22 -10.07 -24.84 1.22
CA ARG A 22 -11.47 -25.21 1.36
C ARG A 22 -12.28 -23.94 1.17
N LEU A 23 -13.26 -24.00 0.28
CA LEU A 23 -14.08 -22.84 -0.08
C LEU A 23 -15.02 -22.49 1.06
N CYS A 24 -15.40 -21.23 1.13
CA CYS A 24 -16.34 -20.68 2.11
C CYS A 24 -17.66 -21.45 2.12
N ASN A 25 -18.12 -21.83 3.31
CA ASN A 25 -19.37 -22.56 3.57
C ASN A 25 -20.59 -21.62 3.67
N TYR A 26 -20.71 -20.65 2.76
CA TYR A 26 -21.84 -19.70 2.78
C TYR A 26 -23.12 -20.37 2.27
N MET A 27 -24.18 -20.39 3.08
CA MET A 27 -25.38 -21.18 2.78
C MET A 27 -26.27 -20.55 1.70
N HIS A 28 -26.30 -19.22 1.59
CA HIS A 28 -27.22 -18.54 0.66
C HIS A 28 -26.69 -18.43 -0.78
N ARG A 29 -25.39 -18.68 -1.00
CA ARG A 29 -24.76 -18.62 -2.34
C ARG A 29 -23.41 -19.34 -2.36
N VAL A 30 -23.07 -19.97 -3.47
CA VAL A 30 -21.71 -20.51 -3.64
C VAL A 30 -20.68 -19.37 -3.62
N CYS A 31 -19.82 -19.37 -2.60
CA CYS A 31 -18.73 -18.42 -2.44
C CYS A 31 -17.40 -19.10 -2.78
N LEU A 32 -16.74 -18.63 -3.84
CA LEU A 32 -15.46 -19.18 -4.30
C LEU A 32 -14.25 -18.68 -3.51
N GLN A 33 -14.47 -17.97 -2.40
CA GLN A 33 -13.40 -17.44 -1.57
C GLN A 33 -12.90 -18.50 -0.59
N GLY A 34 -11.59 -18.55 -0.36
CA GLY A 34 -11.00 -19.46 0.63
C GLY A 34 -11.47 -19.18 2.06
N ARG A 35 -11.57 -20.25 2.86
CA ARG A 35 -11.81 -20.20 4.30
C ARG A 35 -10.69 -19.46 5.04
N VAL A 36 -11.07 -18.75 6.10
CA VAL A 36 -10.12 -18.22 7.08
C VAL A 36 -9.57 -19.39 7.91
N GLU A 37 -8.32 -19.30 8.34
CA GLU A 37 -7.68 -20.34 9.15
C GLU A 37 -8.50 -20.63 10.42
N GLY A 38 -8.88 -21.89 10.61
CA GLY A 38 -9.70 -22.33 11.74
C GLY A 38 -11.22 -22.13 11.61
N TYR A 39 -11.71 -21.50 10.52
CA TYR A 39 -13.14 -21.22 10.31
C TYR A 39 -13.69 -21.81 9.01
N GLU A 40 -15.02 -21.95 8.93
CA GLU A 40 -15.70 -22.47 7.73
C GLU A 40 -16.03 -21.40 6.69
N TYR A 41 -15.79 -20.13 7.01
CA TYR A 41 -16.21 -18.99 6.20
C TYR A 41 -15.00 -18.16 5.73
N CYS A 42 -15.18 -17.40 4.65
CA CYS A 42 -14.18 -16.44 4.20
C CYS A 42 -14.24 -15.13 5.01
N THR A 43 -13.27 -14.24 4.82
CA THR A 43 -13.22 -12.93 5.52
C THR A 43 -14.46 -12.04 5.35
N ARG A 44 -15.27 -12.27 4.31
CA ARG A 44 -16.54 -11.56 4.08
C ARG A 44 -17.71 -12.19 4.84
N HIS A 45 -17.75 -13.52 4.92
CA HIS A 45 -18.86 -14.27 5.52
C HIS A 45 -18.56 -14.75 6.95
N ILE A 46 -17.37 -14.49 7.48
CA ILE A 46 -16.98 -14.85 8.85
C ILE A 46 -17.89 -14.24 9.93
N LEU A 47 -18.69 -13.22 9.59
CA LEU A 47 -19.69 -12.64 10.49
C LEU A 47 -20.93 -13.52 10.68
N GLU A 48 -21.15 -14.54 9.83
CA GLU A 48 -22.21 -15.52 10.03
C GLU A 48 -21.88 -16.53 11.13
N ASP A 49 -20.59 -16.78 11.35
CA ASP A 49 -20.10 -17.66 12.39
C ASP A 49 -20.09 -16.94 13.75
N LYS A 50 -21.01 -17.33 14.62
CA LYS A 50 -21.10 -16.78 15.99
C LYS A 50 -19.92 -17.22 16.87
N THR A 51 -19.22 -18.29 16.51
CA THR A 51 -18.06 -18.82 17.25
C THR A 51 -16.77 -18.09 16.88
N ALA A 52 -16.76 -17.38 15.75
CA ALA A 52 -15.58 -16.67 15.29
C ALA A 52 -15.32 -15.40 16.16
N PRO A 53 -14.06 -15.09 16.50
CA PRO A 53 -13.66 -13.88 17.20
C PRO A 53 -13.63 -12.72 16.21
N PHE A 54 -14.71 -12.52 15.46
CA PHE A 54 -14.88 -11.43 14.52
C PHE A 54 -16.22 -10.75 14.76
N ARG A 55 -16.24 -9.42 14.62
CA ARG A 55 -17.44 -8.59 14.69
C ARG A 55 -17.42 -7.54 13.60
N GLN A 56 -18.56 -6.92 13.31
CA GLN A 56 -18.62 -5.84 12.33
C GLN A 56 -17.71 -4.68 12.77
N CYS A 57 -16.92 -4.17 11.84
CA CYS A 57 -16.02 -3.04 12.05
C CYS A 57 -16.72 -1.85 12.75
N ALA A 58 -16.03 -1.25 13.72
CA ALA A 58 -16.52 -0.09 14.47
C ALA A 58 -16.47 1.22 13.69
N TYR A 59 -15.79 1.25 12.53
CA TYR A 59 -15.67 2.46 11.72
C TYR A 59 -17.01 2.90 11.12
N THR A 60 -17.37 4.16 11.33
CA THR A 60 -18.49 4.87 10.72
C THR A 60 -17.98 5.82 9.64
N HIS A 61 -18.52 5.72 8.44
CA HIS A 61 -18.18 6.64 7.36
C HIS A 61 -18.75 8.04 7.65
N ALA A 62 -17.92 9.09 7.58
CA ALA A 62 -18.34 10.46 7.86
C ALA A 62 -19.43 10.97 6.90
N GLN A 63 -19.39 10.56 5.63
CA GLN A 63 -20.35 11.00 4.62
C GLN A 63 -21.69 10.25 4.66
N SER A 64 -21.68 8.95 5.01
CA SER A 64 -22.88 8.11 4.94
C SER A 64 -23.46 7.74 6.30
N GLY A 65 -22.74 7.99 7.40
CA GLY A 65 -23.09 7.55 8.75
C GLY A 65 -23.12 6.02 8.94
N ARG A 66 -22.99 5.24 7.86
CA ARG A 66 -23.09 3.77 7.92
C ARG A 66 -21.80 3.16 8.46
N ARG A 67 -21.96 2.11 9.25
CA ARG A 67 -20.86 1.29 9.72
C ARG A 67 -20.28 0.45 8.59
N CYS A 68 -18.98 0.30 8.62
CA CYS A 68 -18.24 -0.55 7.70
C CYS A 68 -18.75 -2.01 7.78
N ALA A 69 -19.06 -2.62 6.63
CA ALA A 69 -19.60 -3.98 6.55
C ALA A 69 -18.54 -5.09 6.72
N TYR A 70 -17.25 -4.73 6.78
CA TYR A 70 -16.17 -5.70 6.89
C TYR A 70 -16.01 -6.24 8.32
N ALA A 71 -15.52 -7.47 8.43
CA ALA A 71 -15.17 -8.10 9.69
C ALA A 71 -13.92 -7.47 10.34
N ALA A 72 -13.96 -7.35 11.66
CA ALA A 72 -12.87 -6.89 12.51
C ALA A 72 -12.59 -7.95 13.59
N PRO A 73 -11.31 -8.23 13.91
CA PRO A 73 -10.97 -9.14 15.01
C PRO A 73 -11.54 -8.62 16.33
N LYS A 74 -12.13 -9.52 17.11
CA LYS A 74 -12.70 -9.24 18.42
C LYS A 74 -11.56 -9.03 19.40
N THR A 75 -11.18 -7.77 19.60
CA THR A 75 -10.32 -7.35 20.70
C THR A 75 -11.20 -6.95 21.89
N ASP A 76 -10.65 -6.95 23.10
CA ASP A 76 -11.36 -6.49 24.33
C ASP A 76 -11.74 -5.00 24.25
N LYS A 77 -11.05 -4.25 23.38
CA LYS A 77 -11.33 -2.85 23.12
C LYS A 77 -12.57 -2.73 22.23
N ARG A 78 -13.52 -1.86 22.63
CA ARG A 78 -14.77 -1.57 21.91
C ARG A 78 -14.60 -1.09 20.46
N GLU A 79 -13.36 -0.81 20.03
CA GLU A 79 -12.99 -0.21 18.76
C GLU A 79 -12.31 -1.23 17.82
N SER A 80 -12.88 -2.42 17.66
CA SER A 80 -12.38 -3.38 16.68
C SER A 80 -12.54 -2.84 15.25
N LEU A 81 -11.42 -2.54 14.58
CA LEU A 81 -11.38 -2.06 13.18
C LEU A 81 -11.05 -3.21 12.23
N CYS A 82 -11.61 -3.18 11.02
CA CYS A 82 -11.22 -4.11 9.95
C CYS A 82 -9.79 -3.81 9.48
N GLN A 83 -9.16 -4.75 8.78
CA GLN A 83 -7.76 -4.61 8.34
C GLN A 83 -7.49 -3.31 7.56
N PHE A 84 -8.45 -2.86 6.73
CA PHE A 84 -8.34 -1.62 5.97
C PHE A 84 -8.35 -0.38 6.88
N HIS A 85 -9.31 -0.30 7.81
CA HIS A 85 -9.42 0.84 8.72
C HIS A 85 -8.34 0.83 9.82
N ALA A 86 -7.89 -0.34 10.25
CA ALA A 86 -6.75 -0.48 11.15
C ALA A 86 -5.47 0.07 10.50
N ARG A 87 -5.20 -0.30 9.23
CA ARG A 87 -4.05 0.23 8.48
C ARG A 87 -4.14 1.74 8.27
N LYS A 88 -5.33 2.25 7.92
CA LYS A 88 -5.56 3.70 7.75
C LYS A 88 -5.35 4.47 9.05
N ALA A 89 -5.86 3.96 10.18
CA ALA A 89 -5.66 4.55 11.50
C ALA A 89 -4.16 4.58 11.88
N LEU A 90 -3.42 3.50 11.64
CA LEU A 90 -1.96 3.46 11.86
C LEU A 90 -1.21 4.48 11.00
N GLN A 91 -1.59 4.66 9.73
CA GLN A 91 -0.97 5.64 8.85
C GLN A 91 -1.21 7.08 9.32
N HIS A 92 -2.43 7.40 9.77
CA HIS A 92 -2.73 8.70 10.37
C HIS A 92 -1.89 8.95 11.64
N ARG A 93 -1.73 7.93 12.50
CA ARG A 93 -0.86 8.05 13.70
C ARG A 93 0.60 8.31 13.31
N ARG A 94 1.15 7.57 12.35
CA ARG A 94 2.54 7.77 11.87
C ARG A 94 2.75 9.15 11.23
N SER A 95 1.79 9.64 10.45
CA SER A 95 1.86 10.99 9.87
C SER A 95 1.75 12.09 10.94
N SER A 96 0.88 11.91 11.93
CA SER A 96 0.75 12.84 13.06
C SER A 96 2.02 12.91 13.92
N SER A 97 2.67 11.77 14.16
CA SER A 97 3.96 11.74 14.88
C SER A 97 5.09 12.42 14.11
N LYS A 98 5.09 12.37 12.77
CA LYS A 98 6.05 13.12 11.96
C LYS A 98 5.82 14.64 12.01
N LYS A 99 4.56 15.08 12.12
CA LYS A 99 4.26 16.51 12.31
C LYS A 99 4.72 17.04 13.67
N GLN A 100 4.76 16.19 14.70
CA GLN A 100 5.34 16.56 16.00
C GLN A 100 6.88 16.62 15.99
N HIS A 101 7.54 16.03 14.99
CA HIS A 101 8.99 16.14 14.79
C HIS A 101 9.40 17.44 14.07
N LEU A 102 8.44 18.27 13.63
CA LEU A 102 8.75 19.60 13.06
C LEU A 102 8.88 20.69 14.13
N VAL A 103 8.69 20.34 15.40
CA VAL A 103 9.07 21.19 16.55
C VAL A 103 10.23 20.50 17.27
N GLU A 104 11.33 20.31 16.56
CA GLU A 104 12.60 20.14 17.24
C GLU A 104 12.92 21.49 17.87
N THR A 105 12.76 21.58 19.19
CA THR A 105 13.28 22.70 19.97
C THR A 105 14.72 22.95 19.54
N PRO A 106 15.18 24.20 19.35
CA PRO A 106 16.50 24.50 18.81
C PRO A 106 17.64 23.79 19.57
N GLN A 107 17.44 23.51 20.86
CA GLN A 107 18.33 22.70 21.70
C GLN A 107 18.59 21.28 21.15
N LYS A 108 17.57 20.59 20.62
CA LYS A 108 17.72 19.24 20.05
C LYS A 108 18.45 19.26 18.71
N VAL A 109 18.26 20.32 17.93
CA VAL A 109 18.99 20.53 16.67
C VAL A 109 20.47 20.78 16.98
N ILE A 110 20.76 21.61 17.99
CA ILE A 110 22.14 21.85 18.46
C ILE A 110 22.77 20.53 18.96
N GLU A 111 22.06 19.76 19.80
CA GLU A 111 22.53 18.47 20.31
C GLU A 111 22.82 17.45 19.20
N ALA A 112 22.00 17.41 18.15
CA ALA A 112 22.25 16.55 16.97
C ALA A 112 23.47 17.00 16.14
N LEU A 113 23.80 18.29 16.16
CA LEU A 113 24.91 18.88 15.43
C LEU A 113 26.23 18.91 16.23
N GLU A 114 26.19 18.79 17.57
CA GLU A 114 27.37 18.77 18.44
C GLU A 114 28.37 17.66 18.08
N HIS A 115 27.90 16.56 17.49
CA HIS A 115 28.75 15.47 17.02
C HIS A 115 29.65 15.84 15.82
N TYR A 116 29.28 16.85 15.04
CA TYR A 116 30.07 17.36 13.92
C TYR A 116 31.08 18.43 14.33
N CYS A 117 30.95 18.99 15.54
CA CYS A 117 31.83 20.05 16.04
C CYS A 117 33.01 19.55 16.87
N ARG A 118 33.23 18.24 17.00
CA ARG A 118 34.40 17.68 17.71
C ARG A 118 35.66 17.69 16.84
N ASP A 119 36.05 18.88 16.37
CA ASP A 119 37.40 19.11 15.83
C ASP A 119 38.29 19.71 16.93
N PRO A 120 39.43 19.09 17.29
CA PRO A 120 40.33 19.58 18.35
C PRO A 120 41.06 20.91 18.05
N GLN A 121 40.83 21.54 16.88
CA GLN A 121 41.54 22.75 16.46
C GLN A 121 40.69 24.02 16.37
N HIS A 122 39.40 23.98 16.70
CA HIS A 122 38.60 25.21 16.71
C HIS A 122 38.66 25.89 18.08
N SER A 123 39.29 27.06 18.09
CA SER A 123 39.53 27.88 19.26
C SER A 123 38.24 28.25 20.01
N VAL A 124 38.33 28.20 21.33
CA VAL A 124 37.27 28.42 22.32
C VAL A 124 36.68 29.84 22.36
N ASP A 125 37.01 30.71 21.41
CA ASP A 125 36.55 32.10 21.37
C ASP A 125 35.37 32.36 20.39
N GLN A 126 34.93 31.36 19.63
CA GLN A 126 33.81 31.52 18.67
C GLN A 126 32.47 30.92 19.14
N SER A 127 32.44 30.20 20.27
CA SER A 127 31.20 29.62 20.80
C SER A 127 30.27 30.62 21.47
N ASP A 128 30.81 31.75 21.96
CA ASP A 128 30.03 32.77 22.66
C ASP A 128 29.41 33.80 21.71
N THR A 129 30.06 34.06 20.57
CA THR A 129 29.52 34.95 19.53
C THR A 129 28.33 34.32 18.80
N ALA A 130 28.34 33.01 18.54
CA ALA A 130 27.20 32.32 17.91
C ALA A 130 25.97 32.20 18.84
N ARG A 131 26.18 32.18 20.16
CA ARG A 131 25.08 32.18 21.15
C ARG A 131 24.44 33.56 21.33
N ASN A 132 25.17 34.65 21.08
CA ASN A 132 24.69 36.02 21.32
C ASN A 132 24.17 36.77 20.08
N THR A 133 24.37 36.26 18.86
CA THR A 133 23.99 36.97 17.62
C THR A 133 22.61 36.62 17.07
N VAL A 134 21.90 35.66 17.67
CA VAL A 134 20.50 35.38 17.30
C VAL A 134 19.56 36.36 17.99
N LYS A 135 19.59 37.63 17.54
CA LYS A 135 18.52 38.58 17.83
C LYS A 135 17.30 38.17 17.01
N PHE A 136 16.40 37.41 17.63
CA PHE A 136 15.06 37.21 17.11
C PHE A 136 14.33 38.56 17.13
N TYR A 137 13.87 38.99 15.95
CA TYR A 137 13.01 40.15 15.79
C TYR A 137 11.64 39.80 16.40
N ASP A 138 11.27 40.48 17.49
CA ASP A 138 9.93 40.44 18.04
C ASP A 138 9.06 41.38 17.20
N VAL A 139 8.04 40.83 16.54
CA VAL A 139 7.09 41.61 15.74
C VAL A 139 6.04 42.14 16.70
N GLU A 140 6.28 43.33 17.29
CA GLU A 140 5.27 44.27 17.76
C GLU A 140 5.94 45.51 18.40
N SER A 141 5.89 46.66 17.71
CA SER A 141 5.64 48.00 18.28
C SER A 141 5.95 49.08 17.24
N ASP A 142 4.94 49.89 16.92
CA ASP A 142 4.98 51.07 16.07
C ASP A 142 6.01 52.12 16.56
N ASP A 143 6.85 52.63 15.67
CA ASP A 143 7.36 54.02 15.69
C ASP A 143 7.96 54.40 14.31
N ASP A 144 7.59 55.58 13.83
CA ASP A 144 8.05 56.22 12.60
C ASP A 144 9.57 56.48 12.59
N THR A 145 10.25 56.38 11.43
CA THR A 145 11.15 57.42 10.86
C THR A 145 12.06 56.95 9.71
N LEU A 146 11.93 57.70 8.60
CA LEU A 146 12.98 58.23 7.71
C LEU A 146 13.77 57.32 6.74
N ALA A 147 13.64 57.73 5.48
CA ALA A 147 14.44 57.46 4.30
C ALA A 147 15.97 57.43 4.50
N ASP A 148 16.63 56.48 3.82
CA ASP A 148 17.90 56.76 3.12
C ASP A 148 18.04 55.81 1.93
N GLU A 149 18.17 56.42 0.75
CA GLU A 149 18.55 55.81 -0.51
C GLU A 149 20.00 55.31 -0.41
N ARG A 150 20.22 54.00 -0.57
CA ARG A 150 21.54 53.49 -0.94
C ARG A 150 21.42 52.60 -2.16
N GLN A 151 21.73 53.23 -3.29
CA GLN A 151 22.23 52.58 -4.48
C GLN A 151 23.34 51.60 -4.11
N PHE A 152 23.05 50.30 -4.21
CA PHE A 152 24.06 49.28 -4.44
C PHE A 152 23.73 48.63 -5.78
N ALA A 153 24.34 49.17 -6.82
CA ALA A 153 24.54 48.46 -8.08
C ALA A 153 25.50 47.30 -7.80
N GLY A 154 24.91 46.13 -7.54
CA GLY A 154 25.58 44.84 -7.45
C GLY A 154 25.11 43.97 -8.60
N ASP A 155 25.80 44.11 -9.72
CA ASP A 155 25.79 43.24 -10.90
C ASP A 155 25.97 41.77 -10.48
N SER A 156 24.90 40.97 -10.56
CA SER A 156 25.00 39.51 -10.68
C SER A 156 23.64 38.91 -11.10
N ASP A 157 23.28 39.08 -12.36
CA ASP A 157 22.23 38.30 -13.04
C ASP A 157 22.73 36.85 -13.28
N ALA A 158 23.13 36.18 -12.21
CA ALA A 158 23.35 34.74 -12.23
C ALA A 158 21.99 34.06 -12.08
N ASP A 159 21.26 33.95 -13.19
CA ASP A 159 20.27 32.87 -13.37
C ASP A 159 21.04 31.55 -13.25
N SER A 160 21.27 31.10 -12.01
CA SER A 160 21.71 29.74 -11.75
C SER A 160 20.60 28.86 -12.30
N VAL A 161 20.87 28.25 -13.44
CA VAL A 161 20.05 27.19 -14.00
C VAL A 161 20.10 26.07 -12.96
N ASP A 162 19.13 26.08 -12.05
CA ASP A 162 18.84 24.97 -11.16
C ASP A 162 18.53 23.78 -12.08
N HIS A 163 19.57 23.04 -12.46
CA HIS A 163 19.45 21.65 -12.88
C HIS A 163 19.07 20.87 -11.61
N GLU A 164 17.85 21.12 -11.11
CA GLU A 164 17.14 20.18 -10.25
C GLU A 164 17.15 18.89 -11.05
N ALA A 165 18.03 17.97 -10.65
CA ALA A 165 18.09 16.64 -11.22
C ALA A 165 16.68 16.08 -11.12
N GLU A 166 16.00 16.06 -12.27
CA GLU A 166 14.57 15.79 -12.34
C GLU A 166 14.32 14.46 -11.64
N ASP A 167 13.61 14.47 -10.50
CA ASP A 167 13.44 13.26 -9.67
C ASP A 167 13.07 12.08 -10.58
N PRO A 168 13.95 11.05 -10.71
CA PRO A 168 13.76 9.96 -11.66
C PRO A 168 12.44 9.20 -11.45
N LEU A 169 11.83 9.35 -10.26
CA LEU A 169 10.58 8.72 -9.89
C LEU A 169 9.37 9.66 -9.99
N ARG A 170 9.53 10.91 -10.40
CA ARG A 170 8.43 11.90 -10.45
C ARG A 170 7.25 11.45 -11.31
N HIS A 171 7.55 10.68 -12.35
CA HIS A 171 6.55 10.13 -13.27
C HIS A 171 6.34 8.62 -13.07
N ALA A 172 6.89 8.03 -12.00
CA ALA A 172 6.72 6.61 -11.73
C ALA A 172 5.23 6.30 -11.48
N GLY A 173 4.63 5.53 -12.38
CA GLY A 173 3.21 5.18 -12.33
C GLY A 173 2.26 6.24 -12.88
N ALA A 174 2.78 7.36 -13.40
CA ALA A 174 2.02 8.31 -14.21
C ALA A 174 2.15 7.90 -15.69
N PHE A 175 1.07 7.39 -16.27
CA PHE A 175 1.06 7.03 -17.69
C PHE A 175 0.74 8.28 -18.51
N THR A 176 1.53 8.51 -19.56
CA THR A 176 1.16 9.50 -20.57
C THR A 176 -0.08 9.02 -21.32
N VAL A 177 -0.81 9.95 -21.95
CA VAL A 177 -1.99 9.62 -22.75
C VAL A 177 -1.64 8.64 -23.88
N GLU A 178 -0.46 8.82 -24.48
CA GLU A 178 0.05 7.96 -25.54
C GLU A 178 0.36 6.55 -25.06
N GLU A 179 1.01 6.41 -23.90
CA GLU A 179 1.30 5.11 -23.28
C GLU A 179 0.02 4.38 -22.89
N ALA A 180 -0.93 5.08 -22.28
CA ALA A 180 -2.23 4.50 -21.93
C ALA A 180 -3.00 4.02 -23.18
N ALA A 181 -2.98 4.81 -24.26
CA ALA A 181 -3.57 4.43 -25.54
C ALA A 181 -2.84 3.23 -26.19
N SER A 182 -1.52 3.15 -26.06
CA SER A 182 -0.75 2.00 -26.54
C SER A 182 -1.08 0.71 -25.77
N ILE A 183 -1.07 0.78 -24.43
CA ILE A 183 -1.38 -0.35 -23.55
C ILE A 183 -2.79 -0.89 -23.81
N THR A 184 -3.77 0.01 -24.00
CA THR A 184 -5.15 -0.39 -24.28
C THR A 184 -5.29 -1.05 -25.64
N ARG A 185 -4.63 -0.53 -26.69
CA ARG A 185 -4.56 -1.18 -28.01
C ARG A 185 -3.97 -2.59 -27.92
N ASP A 186 -2.84 -2.76 -27.25
CA ASP A 186 -2.19 -4.07 -27.10
C ASP A 186 -3.07 -5.08 -26.35
N LYS A 187 -3.75 -4.62 -25.29
CA LYS A 187 -4.71 -5.45 -24.54
C LYS A 187 -5.86 -5.91 -25.43
N LEU A 188 -6.39 -5.04 -26.28
CA LEU A 188 -7.47 -5.38 -27.22
C LEU A 188 -7.00 -6.38 -28.28
N VAL A 189 -5.82 -6.19 -28.86
CA VAL A 189 -5.23 -7.13 -29.84
C VAL A 189 -4.99 -8.50 -29.21
N ARG A 190 -4.48 -8.53 -27.97
CA ARG A 190 -4.29 -9.78 -27.22
C ARG A 190 -5.62 -10.47 -26.94
N LEU A 191 -6.64 -9.71 -26.54
CA LEU A 191 -7.98 -10.25 -26.30
C LEU A 191 -8.59 -10.83 -27.59
N GLN A 192 -8.50 -10.11 -28.71
CA GLN A 192 -8.94 -10.57 -30.02
C GLN A 192 -8.27 -11.90 -30.40
N SER A 193 -6.95 -11.98 -30.21
CA SER A 193 -6.17 -13.19 -30.48
C SER A 193 -6.63 -14.39 -29.64
N LEU A 194 -6.96 -14.16 -28.37
CA LEU A 194 -7.48 -15.19 -27.48
C LEU A 194 -8.86 -15.69 -27.91
N TYR A 195 -9.76 -14.79 -28.30
CA TYR A 195 -11.09 -15.17 -28.82
C TYR A 195 -11.00 -15.96 -30.12
N LEU A 196 -10.17 -15.54 -31.07
CA LEU A 196 -9.90 -16.31 -32.29
C LEU A 196 -9.36 -17.71 -31.95
N GLY A 197 -8.47 -17.82 -30.96
CA GLY A 197 -7.98 -19.11 -30.48
C GLY A 197 -9.08 -20.00 -29.90
N GLN A 198 -10.00 -19.44 -29.10
CA GLN A 198 -11.16 -20.18 -28.57
C GLN A 198 -12.07 -20.68 -29.69
N PHE A 199 -12.38 -19.82 -30.66
CA PHE A 199 -13.24 -20.18 -31.78
C PHE A 199 -12.63 -21.26 -32.66
N ARG A 200 -11.31 -21.19 -32.94
CA ARG A 200 -10.58 -22.23 -33.66
C ARG A 200 -10.63 -23.58 -32.93
N ARG A 201 -10.42 -23.60 -31.61
CA ARG A 201 -10.54 -24.82 -30.79
C ARG A 201 -11.95 -25.40 -30.84
N LEU A 202 -12.96 -24.56 -30.66
CA LEU A 202 -14.36 -25.00 -30.71
C LEU A 202 -14.70 -25.61 -32.08
N ARG A 203 -14.26 -24.96 -33.18
CA ARG A 203 -14.42 -25.51 -34.53
C ARG A 203 -13.78 -26.88 -34.68
N HIS A 204 -12.57 -27.07 -34.15
CA HIS A 204 -11.89 -28.36 -34.18
C HIS A 204 -12.70 -29.43 -33.42
N VAL A 205 -13.11 -29.14 -32.18
CA VAL A 205 -13.90 -30.06 -31.34
C VAL A 205 -15.22 -30.46 -32.03
N LEU A 206 -15.94 -29.50 -32.61
CA LEU A 206 -17.18 -29.79 -33.32
C LEU A 206 -16.94 -30.63 -34.58
N ALA A 207 -15.86 -30.35 -35.31
CA ALA A 207 -15.49 -31.15 -36.47
C ALA A 207 -15.09 -32.58 -36.08
N ASP A 208 -14.41 -32.77 -34.95
CA ASP A 208 -14.02 -34.09 -34.42
C ASP A 208 -15.24 -34.90 -34.02
N ARG A 209 -16.13 -34.32 -33.20
CA ARG A 209 -17.38 -34.98 -32.78
C ARG A 209 -18.26 -35.35 -33.96
N ARG A 210 -18.31 -34.50 -35.00
CA ARG A 210 -19.03 -34.84 -36.24
C ARG A 210 -18.43 -36.06 -36.93
N ARG A 211 -17.09 -36.20 -36.95
CA ARG A 211 -16.43 -37.37 -37.54
C ARG A 211 -16.67 -38.63 -36.71
N GLU A 212 -16.64 -38.54 -35.39
CA GLU A 212 -16.96 -39.65 -34.49
C GLU A 212 -18.39 -40.14 -34.69
N TYR A 213 -19.36 -39.23 -34.70
CA TYR A 213 -20.77 -39.55 -34.95
C TYR A 213 -21.00 -40.29 -36.29
N MET A 214 -20.28 -39.88 -37.35
CA MET A 214 -20.38 -40.54 -38.66
C MET A 214 -19.65 -41.90 -38.71
N ARG A 215 -18.79 -42.22 -37.74
CA ARG A 215 -18.12 -43.53 -37.62
C ARG A 215 -18.91 -44.51 -36.76
N GLU A 216 -19.63 -44.01 -35.76
CA GLU A 216 -20.46 -44.83 -34.86
C GLU A 216 -21.83 -45.19 -35.47
N ARG A 217 -22.14 -44.68 -36.66
CA ARG A 217 -23.34 -44.97 -37.45
C ARG A 217 -23.02 -45.90 -38.60
#